data_AF-A0A2V8D7Z5-F1
#
_entry.id   AF-A0A2V8D7Z5-F1
#
_cell.length_a   1.000
_cell.length_b   1.000
_cell.length_c   1.000
_cell.angle_alpha   90.00
_cell.angle_beta   90.00
_cell.angle_gamma   90.00
#
_symmetry.space_group_name_H-M   'P 1'
#
loop_
_entity.id
_entity.type
_entity.pdbx_description
1 polymer ?
#
loop_
_entity_poly.entity_id
_entity_poly.type
_entity_poly.pdbx_seq_one_letter_code
_entity_poly.pdbx_strand_id
1 'polypeptide(L)'
;MKASEYLNARTPLVGLLIAVLALASAACGGRSLFLEGPQTAQGPVSSAFRQILPIRVPPPRFALRRASPKRSEGGKPDPTFVTSQSSAPEHATLVGTYCVTCHNDRLKTAGLSLQNLELADVPGHADVWEKVARKLRSGEMPPSTVRLRPDPQVAAAFVTYLETTLDRAAVSHPNPGRAPMHRLNRAEYSNAIRDLLAVDIRPGDWLPVDDSGYGFDNIAAVLSTSPALLDRYMSAARKVSRLAVGDLTMKPVEDIYDAKRDPLKGSRNERLNDELPFDSRAGIAVAHYFPLDAEYVFKIRFLGVQPDGEEAETDPYQVRVAVKAGLHTVGVTSPRE
;
A
#
# COMPACT_ATOMS: atom_id res chain seq x y z
N MET A 1 23.92 -34.28 16.66
CA MET A 1 24.70 -33.05 16.92
C MET A 1 24.35 -32.04 15.82
N LYS A 2 23.84 -30.85 16.22
CA LYS A 2 23.85 -29.48 15.61
C LYS A 2 24.15 -29.33 14.11
N ALA A 3 23.61 -28.40 13.32
CA ALA A 3 22.66 -27.27 13.40
C ALA A 3 22.48 -26.80 11.91
N SER A 4 21.29 -26.50 11.42
CA SER A 4 20.68 -25.15 11.27
C SER A 4 21.34 -24.18 10.27
N GLU A 5 20.46 -23.55 9.47
CA GLU A 5 20.60 -22.29 8.70
C GLU A 5 21.23 -22.30 7.28
N TYR A 6 20.34 -22.41 6.28
CA TYR A 6 20.49 -21.72 4.99
C TYR A 6 19.90 -20.31 5.14
N LEU A 7 20.76 -19.29 5.32
CA LEU A 7 20.36 -17.89 5.27
C LEU A 7 20.47 -17.33 3.84
N ASN A 8 19.35 -16.74 3.44
CA ASN A 8 19.05 -16.08 2.19
C ASN A 8 19.94 -14.84 1.99
N ALA A 9 20.83 -14.85 1.00
CA ALA A 9 21.65 -13.68 0.65
C ALA A 9 20.81 -12.70 -0.19
N ARG A 10 20.13 -11.76 0.48
CA ARG A 10 19.61 -10.54 -0.14
C ARG A 10 20.76 -9.55 -0.31
N THR A 11 21.16 -9.28 -1.56
CA THR A 11 22.06 -8.19 -1.93
C THR A 11 21.40 -6.85 -1.57
N PRO A 12 22.04 -5.95 -0.80
CA PRO A 12 21.50 -4.62 -0.57
C PRO A 12 21.72 -3.75 -1.82
N LEU A 13 20.68 -3.04 -2.25
CA LEU A 13 20.75 -1.94 -3.21
C LEU A 13 21.72 -0.87 -2.65
N VAL A 14 22.89 -0.76 -3.26
CA VAL A 14 23.87 0.30 -2.96
C VAL A 14 23.54 1.49 -3.84
N GLY A 15 23.00 2.56 -3.25
CA GLY A 15 22.81 3.83 -3.95
C GLY A 15 24.14 4.52 -4.19
N LEU A 16 24.46 4.83 -5.45
CA LEU A 16 25.62 5.62 -5.83
C LEU A 16 25.23 7.10 -5.86
N LEU A 17 25.82 7.92 -4.98
CA LEU A 17 25.67 9.38 -4.98
C LEU A 17 26.64 9.98 -5.99
N ILE A 18 26.11 10.74 -6.96
CA ILE A 18 26.92 11.52 -7.90
C ILE A 18 26.92 12.97 -7.43
N ALA A 19 28.07 13.43 -6.92
CA ALA A 19 28.26 14.80 -6.47
C ALA A 19 29.03 15.60 -7.53
N VAL A 20 28.41 16.67 -8.04
CA VAL A 20 29.07 17.63 -8.93
C VAL A 20 29.42 18.87 -8.10
N LEU A 21 30.71 19.06 -7.80
CA LEU A 21 31.20 20.27 -7.13
C LEU A 21 31.47 21.37 -8.17
N ALA A 22 30.77 22.49 -8.04
CA ALA A 22 31.07 23.72 -8.77
C ALA A 22 31.70 24.75 -7.81
N LEU A 23 32.94 25.15 -8.09
CA LEU A 23 33.60 26.29 -7.43
C LEU A 23 33.04 27.58 -8.03
N ALA A 24 32.06 28.18 -7.37
CA ALA A 24 31.56 29.52 -7.71
C ALA A 24 31.52 30.37 -6.44
N SER A 25 32.22 31.51 -6.50
CA SER A 25 32.25 32.52 -5.43
C SER A 25 30.99 33.39 -5.48
N ALA A 26 30.48 33.70 -4.29
CA ALA A 26 29.45 34.69 -3.95
C ALA A 26 27.95 34.39 -4.27
N ALA A 27 27.14 34.64 -3.22
CA ALA A 27 25.70 34.85 -3.13
C ALA A 27 24.81 34.48 -4.36
N CYS A 28 24.21 33.29 -4.38
CA CYS A 28 23.13 32.93 -5.34
C CYS A 28 21.83 32.56 -4.63
N GLY A 29 20.69 32.95 -5.22
CA GLY A 29 19.36 32.92 -4.63
C GLY A 29 18.40 31.84 -5.17
N GLY A 30 18.77 31.14 -6.23
CA GLY A 30 18.01 30.00 -6.75
C GLY A 30 18.87 29.14 -7.67
N ARG A 31 18.60 27.84 -7.72
CA ARG A 31 19.35 26.87 -8.53
C ARG A 31 18.36 25.98 -9.26
N SER A 32 18.55 25.80 -10.56
CA SER A 32 17.79 24.81 -11.33
C SER A 32 18.79 23.85 -11.98
N LEU A 33 18.53 22.56 -11.82
CA LEU A 33 19.29 21.48 -12.43
C LEU A 33 18.50 20.97 -13.63
N PHE A 34 19.11 20.99 -14.80
CA PHE A 34 18.59 20.42 -16.02
C PHE A 34 19.41 19.16 -16.34
N LEU A 35 18.72 18.07 -16.60
CA LEU A 35 19.30 16.79 -16.95
C LEU A 35 18.92 16.49 -18.40
N GLU A 36 19.87 16.61 -19.30
CA GLU A 36 19.71 16.22 -20.70
C GLU A 36 20.14 14.75 -20.88
N GLY A 37 19.27 13.99 -21.55
CA GLY A 37 19.43 12.58 -21.86
C GLY A 37 20.64 12.23 -22.74
N PRO A 38 20.79 10.95 -23.09
CA PRO A 38 22.01 10.41 -23.68
C PRO A 38 22.33 11.05 -25.03
N GLN A 39 23.50 11.70 -25.16
CA GLN A 39 23.95 12.28 -26.41
C GLN A 39 25.01 11.41 -27.11
N THR A 40 24.94 11.28 -28.43
CA THR A 40 26.00 10.68 -29.24
C THR A 40 27.24 11.58 -29.23
N ALA A 41 28.38 11.03 -28.84
CA ALA A 41 29.62 11.76 -28.59
C ALA A 41 30.19 12.47 -29.83
N GLN A 42 29.98 13.79 -29.97
CA GLN A 42 30.79 14.66 -30.83
C GLN A 42 30.93 16.06 -30.21
N GLY A 43 32.15 16.38 -29.73
CA GLY A 43 32.51 17.70 -29.19
C GLY A 43 33.80 17.65 -28.38
N PRO A 44 34.67 18.68 -28.44
CA PRO A 44 36.03 18.61 -27.91
C PRO A 44 36.05 18.54 -26.38
N VAL A 45 36.96 17.71 -25.86
CA VAL A 45 37.15 17.42 -24.45
C VAL A 45 38.00 18.54 -23.83
N SER A 46 37.44 19.35 -22.92
CA SER A 46 38.25 20.19 -22.05
C SER A 46 38.77 19.34 -20.89
N SER A 47 40.08 19.06 -20.89
CA SER A 47 40.73 18.27 -19.86
C SER A 47 40.99 19.13 -18.62
N ALA A 48 40.05 19.19 -17.70
CA ALA A 48 40.35 19.57 -16.32
C ALA A 48 39.44 18.80 -15.36
N PHE A 49 40.06 18.32 -14.29
CA PHE A 49 39.50 17.63 -13.14
C PHE A 49 39.39 16.11 -13.19
N ARG A 50 40.07 15.55 -12.19
CA ARG A 50 40.26 14.13 -11.86
C ARG A 50 39.78 14.01 -10.41
N GLN A 51 38.58 13.50 -10.17
CA GLN A 51 38.21 12.71 -8.98
C GLN A 51 36.72 12.37 -8.97
N ILE A 52 36.43 11.10 -9.21
CA ILE A 52 35.18 10.44 -8.80
C ILE A 52 35.50 9.84 -7.43
N LEU A 53 34.86 10.31 -6.37
CA LEU A 53 34.96 9.71 -5.04
C LEU A 53 33.70 8.88 -4.77
N PRO A 54 33.78 7.53 -4.75
CA PRO A 54 32.67 6.71 -4.31
C PRO A 54 32.55 6.83 -2.78
N ILE A 55 31.49 7.48 -2.31
CA ILE A 55 31.17 7.54 -0.87
C ILE A 55 30.28 6.35 -0.53
N ARG A 56 30.72 5.52 0.40
CA ARG A 56 29.99 4.35 0.91
C ARG A 56 28.97 4.80 1.96
N VAL A 57 27.70 4.88 1.60
CA VAL A 57 26.61 5.19 2.54
C VAL A 57 26.05 3.88 3.13
N PRO A 58 26.02 3.70 4.46
CA PRO A 58 25.38 2.54 5.08
C PRO A 58 23.84 2.66 5.00
N PRO A 59 23.11 1.54 4.81
CA PRO A 59 21.66 1.58 4.69
C PRO A 59 20.97 1.96 6.01
N PRO A 60 19.82 2.66 5.97
CA PRO A 60 19.03 2.94 7.17
C PRO A 60 18.45 1.63 7.71
N ARG A 61 18.70 1.36 9.00
CA ARG A 61 18.09 0.25 9.74
C ARG A 61 16.62 0.57 10.04
N PHE A 62 15.72 0.13 9.17
CA PHE A 62 14.29 0.08 9.51
C PHE A 62 14.02 -1.09 10.45
N ALA A 63 13.99 -0.81 11.75
CA ALA A 63 13.46 -1.73 12.74
C ALA A 63 11.92 -1.74 12.64
N LEU A 64 11.36 -2.75 11.98
CA LEU A 64 9.93 -3.05 12.02
C LEU A 64 9.55 -3.45 13.46
N ARG A 65 9.10 -2.47 14.25
CA ARG A 65 8.53 -2.70 15.58
C ARG A 65 7.12 -3.23 15.36
N ARG A 66 6.95 -4.55 15.39
CA ARG A 66 5.62 -5.18 15.49
C ARG A 66 4.99 -4.76 16.82
N ALA A 67 4.04 -3.83 16.78
CA ALA A 67 3.17 -3.56 17.90
C ALA A 67 2.04 -4.60 17.89
N SER A 68 2.12 -5.60 18.77
CA SER A 68 0.99 -6.45 19.10
C SER A 68 0.00 -5.65 19.97
N PRO A 69 -1.30 -5.59 19.63
CA PRO A 69 -2.29 -5.01 20.53
C PRO A 69 -2.46 -5.93 21.75
N LYS A 70 -2.20 -5.39 22.95
CA LYS A 70 -2.57 -6.04 24.20
C LYS A 70 -4.10 -6.09 24.27
N ARG A 71 -4.64 -7.31 24.32
CA ARG A 71 -6.05 -7.58 24.61
C ARG A 71 -6.32 -7.16 26.06
N SER A 72 -7.27 -6.25 26.28
CA SER A 72 -7.80 -5.97 27.61
C SER A 72 -8.67 -7.16 28.05
N GLU A 73 -8.35 -7.73 29.20
CA GLU A 73 -9.19 -8.73 29.85
C GLU A 73 -10.44 -8.02 30.41
N GLY A 74 -11.58 -8.29 29.78
CA GLY A 74 -12.90 -7.87 30.25
C GLY A 74 -13.30 -8.68 31.49
N GLY A 75 -13.88 -7.98 32.46
CA GLY A 75 -14.20 -8.47 33.79
C GLY A 75 -15.17 -9.67 33.83
N LYS A 76 -15.01 -10.42 34.91
CA LYS A 76 -15.81 -11.58 35.30
C LYS A 76 -17.27 -11.16 35.61
N PRO A 77 -18.29 -11.72 34.94
CA PRO A 77 -19.67 -11.51 35.38
C PRO A 77 -20.02 -12.44 36.56
N ASP A 78 -20.79 -11.86 37.49
CA ASP A 78 -21.38 -12.48 38.68
C ASP A 78 -22.38 -13.61 38.31
N PRO A 79 -22.53 -14.68 39.11
CA PRO A 79 -23.34 -15.84 38.77
C PRO A 79 -24.74 -15.73 39.38
N THR A 80 -25.65 -14.97 38.78
CA THR A 80 -27.07 -15.01 39.16
C THR A 80 -28.00 -14.79 37.97
N PHE A 81 -28.01 -15.75 37.05
CA PHE A 81 -29.21 -16.06 36.27
C PHE A 81 -29.38 -17.58 36.22
N VAL A 82 -30.37 -18.08 36.95
CA VAL A 82 -30.84 -19.45 36.85
C VAL A 82 -31.60 -19.54 35.53
N THR A 83 -30.91 -19.88 34.44
CA THR A 83 -31.56 -20.28 33.20
C THR A 83 -31.92 -21.75 33.32
N SER A 84 -33.22 -22.06 33.29
CA SER A 84 -33.68 -23.42 33.03
C SER A 84 -33.16 -23.82 31.65
N GLN A 85 -32.10 -24.62 31.63
CA GLN A 85 -31.63 -25.25 30.40
C GLN A 85 -32.70 -26.26 29.98
N SER A 86 -33.59 -25.84 29.07
CA SER A 86 -34.40 -26.76 28.28
C SER A 86 -33.45 -27.73 27.60
N SER A 87 -33.69 -29.02 27.81
CA SER A 87 -32.77 -30.06 27.36
C SER A 87 -32.81 -30.17 25.83
N ALA A 88 -31.67 -30.40 25.17
CA ALA A 88 -31.62 -30.62 23.71
C ALA A 88 -32.68 -31.60 23.14
N PRO A 89 -33.10 -32.66 23.88
CA PRO A 89 -34.23 -33.52 23.50
C PRO A 89 -35.59 -32.81 23.35
N GLU A 90 -35.88 -31.79 24.16
CA GLU A 90 -37.13 -31.02 24.08
C GLU A 90 -37.19 -30.21 22.77
N HIS A 91 -36.08 -29.56 22.43
CA HIS A 91 -35.96 -28.83 21.17
C HIS A 91 -36.02 -29.76 19.94
N ALA A 92 -35.44 -30.96 20.02
CA ALA A 92 -35.53 -31.96 18.94
C ALA A 92 -36.99 -32.41 18.71
N THR A 93 -37.75 -32.59 19.79
CA THR A 93 -39.17 -32.93 19.74
C THR A 93 -39.99 -31.81 19.10
N LEU A 94 -39.68 -30.55 19.40
CA LEU A 94 -40.30 -29.39 18.76
C LEU A 94 -40.06 -29.38 17.25
N VAL A 95 -38.81 -29.56 16.81
CA VAL A 95 -38.46 -29.60 15.38
C VAL A 95 -39.20 -30.73 14.67
N GLY A 96 -39.21 -31.94 15.25
CA GLY A 96 -39.91 -33.09 14.69
C GLY A 96 -41.43 -32.87 14.55
N THR A 97 -42.05 -32.26 15.56
CA THR A 97 -43.51 -32.09 15.63
C THR A 97 -44.01 -30.94 14.75
N TYR A 98 -43.34 -29.80 14.77
CA TYR A 98 -43.84 -28.56 14.15
C TYR A 98 -43.14 -28.18 12.85
N CYS A 99 -41.92 -28.67 12.59
CA CYS A 99 -41.11 -28.25 11.45
C CYS A 99 -41.00 -29.34 10.38
N VAL A 100 -40.68 -30.57 10.78
CA VAL A 100 -40.41 -31.69 9.86
C VAL A 100 -41.68 -32.17 9.12
N THR A 101 -42.87 -31.82 9.60
CA THR A 101 -44.12 -32.13 8.88
C THR A 101 -44.17 -31.50 7.49
N CYS A 102 -43.56 -30.32 7.30
CA CYS A 102 -43.52 -29.58 6.04
C CYS A 102 -42.10 -29.47 5.45
N HIS A 103 -41.07 -29.36 6.29
CA HIS A 103 -39.67 -29.21 5.89
C HIS A 103 -38.95 -30.56 6.04
N ASN A 104 -39.31 -31.51 5.19
CA ASN A 104 -38.70 -32.84 5.12
C ASN A 104 -38.21 -33.16 3.70
N ASP A 105 -37.56 -34.30 3.53
CA ASP A 105 -36.96 -34.67 2.26
C ASP A 105 -38.00 -34.96 1.15
N ARG A 106 -39.25 -35.21 1.53
CA ARG A 106 -40.35 -35.49 0.59
C ARG A 106 -41.04 -34.22 0.11
N LEU A 107 -41.49 -33.36 1.03
CA LEU A 107 -42.24 -32.13 0.71
C LEU A 107 -41.32 -30.96 0.36
N LYS A 108 -40.18 -30.84 1.04
CA LYS A 108 -39.19 -29.75 0.86
C LYS A 108 -39.84 -28.39 0.67
N THR A 109 -40.81 -28.03 1.52
CA THR A 109 -41.50 -26.73 1.41
C THR A 109 -40.47 -25.59 1.44
N ALA A 110 -40.56 -24.69 0.47
CA ALA A 110 -39.58 -23.62 0.24
C ALA A 110 -38.12 -24.10 0.01
N GLY A 111 -37.94 -25.33 -0.48
CA GLY A 111 -36.63 -25.91 -0.76
C GLY A 111 -35.83 -26.33 0.48
N LEU A 112 -36.46 -26.37 1.66
CA LEU A 112 -35.81 -26.67 2.94
C LEU A 112 -36.21 -28.05 3.47
N SER A 113 -35.22 -28.83 3.92
CA SER A 113 -35.42 -30.04 4.73
C SER A 113 -34.71 -29.86 6.07
N LEU A 114 -35.38 -30.23 7.16
CA LEU A 114 -34.89 -30.23 8.53
C LEU A 114 -34.82 -31.67 9.10
N GLN A 115 -35.16 -32.68 8.30
CA GLN A 115 -35.38 -34.06 8.76
C GLN A 115 -34.11 -34.75 9.29
N ASN A 116 -32.93 -34.39 8.76
CA ASN A 116 -31.64 -34.98 9.13
C ASN A 116 -30.68 -33.96 9.76
N LEU A 117 -31.21 -32.84 10.25
CA LEU A 117 -30.42 -31.77 10.85
C LEU A 117 -30.44 -31.92 12.37
N GLU A 118 -29.29 -32.28 12.93
CA GLU A 118 -29.16 -32.52 14.38
C GLU A 118 -28.91 -31.21 15.14
N LEU A 119 -29.62 -31.02 16.26
CA LEU A 119 -29.40 -29.89 17.15
C LEU A 119 -28.09 -30.01 17.96
N ALA A 120 -27.47 -31.19 17.99
CA ALA A 120 -26.14 -31.37 18.56
C ALA A 120 -25.06 -30.62 17.77
N ASP A 121 -25.27 -30.41 16.47
CA ASP A 121 -24.37 -29.69 15.57
C ASP A 121 -25.07 -28.51 14.86
N VAL A 122 -25.66 -27.62 15.66
CA VAL A 122 -26.16 -26.32 15.15
C VAL A 122 -25.06 -25.53 14.41
N PRO A 123 -23.79 -25.46 14.89
CA PRO A 123 -22.74 -24.72 14.19
C PRO A 123 -22.40 -25.27 12.79
N GLY A 124 -22.42 -26.59 12.59
CA GLY A 124 -22.15 -27.22 11.28
C GLY A 124 -23.15 -26.84 10.20
N HIS A 125 -24.35 -26.37 10.59
CA HIS A 125 -25.42 -25.95 9.70
C HIS A 125 -25.95 -24.55 10.04
N ALA A 126 -25.05 -23.65 10.44
CA ALA A 126 -25.39 -22.31 10.90
C ALA A 126 -26.26 -21.51 9.92
N ASP A 127 -26.00 -21.61 8.62
CA ASP A 127 -26.74 -20.88 7.58
C ASP A 127 -28.23 -21.28 7.51
N VAL A 128 -28.55 -22.54 7.81
CA VAL A 128 -29.92 -23.05 7.89
C VAL A 128 -30.55 -22.65 9.21
N TRP A 129 -29.88 -22.89 10.32
CA TRP A 129 -30.41 -22.61 11.66
C TRP A 129 -30.63 -21.12 11.92
N GLU A 130 -29.80 -20.25 11.38
CA GLU A 130 -30.03 -18.80 11.40
C GLU A 130 -31.31 -18.40 10.65
N LYS A 131 -31.59 -19.01 9.50
CA LYS A 131 -32.84 -18.76 8.76
C LYS A 131 -34.04 -19.20 9.60
N VAL A 132 -33.95 -20.36 10.23
CA VAL A 132 -35.00 -20.89 11.13
C VAL A 132 -35.21 -19.92 12.31
N ALA A 133 -34.14 -19.52 13.00
CA ALA A 133 -34.20 -18.58 14.11
C ALA A 133 -34.87 -17.26 13.69
N ARG A 134 -34.49 -16.67 12.54
CA ARG A 134 -35.12 -15.45 12.01
C ARG A 134 -36.61 -15.63 11.72
N LYS A 135 -37.02 -16.74 11.10
CA LYS A 135 -38.43 -17.00 10.75
C LYS A 135 -39.30 -17.29 11.97
N LEU A 136 -38.75 -17.93 12.99
CA LEU A 136 -39.42 -18.12 14.27
C LEU A 136 -39.53 -16.79 15.03
N ARG A 137 -38.46 -15.99 15.04
CA ARG A 137 -38.43 -14.68 15.71
C ARG A 137 -39.39 -13.67 15.09
N SER A 138 -39.59 -13.71 13.76
CA SER A 138 -40.60 -12.88 13.08
C SER A 138 -42.02 -13.45 13.16
N GLY A 139 -42.22 -14.66 13.69
CA GLY A 139 -43.53 -15.32 13.77
C GLY A 139 -44.10 -15.77 12.42
N GLU A 140 -43.31 -15.72 11.35
CA GLU A 140 -43.70 -16.17 10.01
C GLU A 140 -43.84 -17.70 9.93
N MET A 141 -43.12 -18.41 10.79
CA MET A 141 -43.15 -19.87 10.88
C MET A 141 -43.60 -20.35 12.28
N PRO A 142 -44.49 -21.34 12.37
CA PRO A 142 -45.29 -21.92 11.26
C PRO A 142 -46.29 -20.90 10.67
N PRO A 143 -46.69 -21.00 9.39
CA PRO A 143 -47.63 -20.05 8.76
C PRO A 143 -48.97 -19.96 9.48
N SER A 144 -49.68 -18.83 9.36
CA SER A 144 -50.97 -18.61 10.03
C SER A 144 -52.08 -19.55 9.59
N THR A 145 -51.92 -20.16 8.42
CA THR A 145 -52.83 -21.17 7.87
C THR A 145 -52.71 -22.53 8.56
N VAL A 146 -51.63 -22.78 9.31
CA VAL A 146 -51.41 -24.04 10.04
C VAL A 146 -52.00 -23.95 11.44
N ARG A 147 -52.90 -24.88 11.78
CA ARG A 147 -53.58 -24.93 13.09
C ARG A 147 -52.66 -25.30 14.25
N LEU A 148 -51.69 -26.18 14.00
CA LEU A 148 -50.77 -26.65 15.04
C LEU A 148 -49.56 -25.72 15.11
N ARG A 149 -49.46 -24.96 16.20
CA ARG A 149 -48.35 -24.05 16.47
C ARG A 149 -47.79 -24.32 17.87
N PRO A 150 -46.46 -24.20 18.06
CA PRO A 150 -45.87 -24.32 19.37
C PRO A 150 -46.35 -23.16 20.27
N ASP A 151 -46.33 -23.39 21.57
CA ASP A 151 -46.51 -22.31 22.53
C ASP A 151 -45.47 -21.20 22.27
N PRO A 152 -45.85 -19.90 22.30
CA PRO A 152 -44.94 -18.81 22.01
C PRO A 152 -43.70 -18.77 22.93
N GLN A 153 -43.82 -19.18 24.19
CA GLN A 153 -42.68 -19.21 25.11
C GLN A 153 -41.71 -20.33 24.74
N VAL A 154 -42.22 -21.49 24.33
CA VAL A 154 -41.40 -22.61 23.88
C VAL A 154 -40.67 -22.27 22.58
N ALA A 155 -41.35 -21.60 21.64
CA ALA A 155 -40.73 -21.11 20.41
C ALA A 155 -39.64 -20.06 20.69
N ALA A 156 -39.90 -19.12 21.61
CA ALA A 156 -38.91 -18.13 22.03
C ALA A 156 -37.69 -18.78 22.70
N ALA A 157 -37.90 -19.76 23.58
CA ALA A 157 -36.81 -20.50 24.21
C ALA A 157 -35.94 -21.24 23.18
N PHE A 158 -36.55 -21.83 22.15
CA PHE A 158 -35.81 -22.45 21.05
C PHE A 158 -35.01 -21.45 20.22
N VAL A 159 -35.58 -20.28 19.92
CA VAL A 159 -34.83 -19.19 19.25
C VAL A 159 -33.64 -18.75 20.09
N THR A 160 -33.81 -18.54 21.40
CA THR A 160 -32.72 -18.19 22.31
C THR A 160 -31.63 -19.26 22.34
N TYR A 161 -32.01 -20.55 22.34
CA TYR A 161 -31.06 -21.65 22.25
C TYR A 161 -30.24 -21.62 20.95
N LEU A 162 -30.89 -21.45 19.80
CA LEU A 162 -30.20 -21.36 18.50
C LEU A 162 -29.25 -20.17 18.47
N GLU A 163 -29.73 -18.97 18.82
CA GLU A 163 -28.93 -17.75 18.82
C GLU A 163 -27.72 -17.87 19.75
N THR A 164 -27.92 -18.30 21.00
CA THR A 164 -26.82 -18.45 21.97
C THR A 164 -25.79 -19.49 21.51
N THR A 165 -26.23 -20.57 20.88
CA THR A 165 -25.33 -21.62 20.36
C THR A 165 -24.52 -21.12 19.17
N LEU A 166 -25.16 -20.43 18.23
CA LEU A 166 -24.52 -19.80 17.07
C LEU A 166 -23.54 -18.70 17.49
N ASP A 167 -23.93 -17.83 18.41
CA ASP A 167 -23.09 -16.75 18.92
C ASP A 167 -21.84 -17.31 19.62
N ARG A 168 -21.99 -18.36 20.44
CA ARG A 168 -20.86 -19.04 21.08
C ARG A 168 -19.91 -19.64 20.03
N ALA A 169 -20.45 -20.26 18.99
CA ALA A 169 -19.65 -20.80 17.90
C ALA A 169 -18.91 -19.69 17.13
N ALA A 170 -19.57 -18.58 16.83
CA ALA A 170 -18.98 -17.43 16.13
C ALA A 170 -17.84 -16.78 16.92
N VAL A 171 -17.92 -16.73 18.25
CA VAL A 171 -16.81 -16.24 19.10
C VAL A 171 -15.60 -17.17 19.01
N SER A 172 -15.82 -18.49 18.99
CA SER A 172 -14.74 -19.49 18.88
C SER A 172 -14.13 -19.59 17.49
N HIS A 173 -14.92 -19.31 16.45
CA HIS A 173 -14.53 -19.36 15.04
C HIS A 173 -15.01 -18.10 14.33
N PRO A 174 -14.35 -16.94 14.56
CA PRO A 174 -14.75 -15.69 13.94
C PRO A 174 -14.74 -15.81 12.42
N ASN A 175 -15.87 -15.50 11.79
CA ASN A 175 -15.98 -15.42 10.34
C ASN A 175 -16.04 -13.94 9.93
N PRO A 176 -14.93 -13.33 9.50
CA PRO A 176 -14.91 -11.92 9.07
C PRO A 176 -15.67 -11.69 7.74
N GLY A 177 -16.26 -12.74 7.16
CA GLY A 177 -16.92 -12.67 5.86
C GLY A 177 -15.93 -12.79 4.72
N ARG A 178 -16.36 -12.39 3.52
CA ARG A 178 -15.51 -12.40 2.33
C ARG A 178 -14.75 -11.08 2.25
N ALA A 179 -13.43 -11.16 2.06
CA ALA A 179 -12.64 -10.00 1.67
C ALA A 179 -12.97 -9.65 0.21
N PRO A 180 -13.54 -8.47 -0.07
CA PRO A 180 -13.72 -8.03 -1.46
C PRO A 180 -12.35 -7.80 -2.11
N MET A 181 -12.22 -8.18 -3.37
CA MET A 181 -11.04 -7.87 -4.17
C MET A 181 -10.94 -6.36 -4.36
N HIS A 182 -9.79 -5.77 -4.06
CA HIS A 182 -9.51 -4.38 -4.43
C HIS A 182 -8.52 -4.30 -5.59
N ARG A 183 -8.59 -3.21 -6.33
CA ARG A 183 -7.46 -2.78 -7.17
C ARG A 183 -6.34 -2.24 -6.27
N LEU A 184 -5.11 -2.30 -6.74
CA LEU A 184 -3.99 -1.64 -6.08
C LEU A 184 -4.22 -0.12 -6.09
N ASN A 185 -3.90 0.54 -4.99
CA ASN A 185 -3.83 2.00 -4.95
C ASN A 185 -2.52 2.50 -5.59
N ARG A 186 -2.36 3.82 -5.75
CA ARG A 186 -1.17 4.43 -6.38
C ARG A 186 0.15 4.01 -5.74
N ALA A 187 0.19 3.92 -4.41
CA ALA A 187 1.39 3.55 -3.67
C ALA A 187 1.70 2.05 -3.85
N GLU A 188 0.69 1.21 -3.68
CA GLU A 188 0.77 -0.24 -3.88
C GLU A 188 1.16 -0.59 -5.31
N TYR A 189 0.60 0.08 -6.32
CA TYR A 189 0.97 -0.10 -7.71
C TYR A 189 2.44 0.25 -7.96
N SER A 190 2.90 1.38 -7.41
CA SER A 190 4.31 1.79 -7.55
C SER A 190 5.26 0.80 -6.88
N ASN A 191 4.91 0.31 -5.68
CA ASN A 191 5.69 -0.69 -4.98
C ASN A 191 5.69 -2.04 -5.71
N ALA A 192 4.55 -2.46 -6.27
CA ALA A 192 4.47 -3.68 -7.06
C ALA A 192 5.36 -3.61 -8.32
N ILE A 193 5.40 -2.46 -9.00
CA ILE A 193 6.30 -2.26 -10.15
C ILE A 193 7.77 -2.31 -9.72
N ARG A 194 8.14 -1.66 -8.61
CA ARG A 194 9.50 -1.75 -8.05
C ARG A 194 9.87 -3.20 -7.74
N ASP A 195 9.01 -3.92 -7.04
CA ASP A 195 9.31 -5.25 -6.53
C ASP A 195 9.34 -6.31 -7.65
N LEU A 196 8.48 -6.18 -8.67
CA LEU A 196 8.38 -7.16 -9.75
C LEU A 196 9.36 -6.89 -10.89
N LEU A 197 9.62 -5.63 -11.22
CA LEU A 197 10.40 -5.25 -12.40
C LEU A 197 11.74 -4.61 -12.06
N ALA A 198 12.03 -4.36 -10.77
CA ALA A 198 13.20 -3.60 -10.32
C ALA A 198 13.30 -2.20 -10.94
N VAL A 199 12.18 -1.64 -11.43
CA VAL A 199 12.11 -0.28 -11.97
C VAL A 199 11.63 0.63 -10.85
N ASP A 200 12.57 1.33 -10.21
CA ASP A 200 12.28 2.23 -9.09
C ASP A 200 11.80 3.60 -9.58
N ILE A 201 10.55 3.61 -10.04
CA ILE A 201 9.78 4.79 -10.44
C ILE A 201 8.47 4.85 -9.65
N ARG A 202 7.78 6.00 -9.70
CA ARG A 202 6.46 6.20 -9.07
C ARG A 202 5.34 6.29 -10.11
N PRO A 203 4.96 5.20 -10.79
CA PRO A 203 3.94 5.22 -11.83
C PRO A 203 2.54 5.51 -11.28
N GLY A 204 2.33 5.37 -9.96
CA GLY A 204 1.12 5.83 -9.28
C GLY A 204 0.87 7.32 -9.44
N ASP A 205 1.91 8.15 -9.61
CA ASP A 205 1.77 9.59 -9.85
C ASP A 205 1.12 9.89 -11.21
N TRP A 206 1.07 8.92 -12.12
CA TRP A 206 0.44 9.05 -13.45
C TRP A 206 -1.04 8.64 -13.47
N LEU A 207 -1.53 8.07 -12.38
CA LEU A 207 -2.92 7.67 -12.21
C LEU A 207 -3.72 8.81 -11.57
N PRO A 208 -5.06 8.85 -11.65
CA PRO A 208 -5.91 9.71 -10.82
C PRO A 208 -5.78 9.42 -9.32
N VAL A 209 -6.14 10.37 -8.46
CA VAL A 209 -6.04 10.21 -6.99
C VAL A 209 -7.02 9.14 -6.55
N ASP A 210 -6.60 8.29 -5.61
CA ASP A 210 -7.46 7.26 -5.05
C ASP A 210 -8.46 7.86 -4.06
N ASP A 211 -9.66 7.30 -4.07
CA ASP A 211 -10.67 7.60 -3.07
C ASP A 211 -10.22 7.05 -1.71
N SER A 212 -10.48 7.81 -0.64
CA SER A 212 -10.16 7.40 0.72
C SER A 212 -11.43 7.14 1.55
N GLY A 213 -11.37 6.14 2.41
CA GLY A 213 -12.42 5.79 3.37
C GLY A 213 -11.82 5.64 4.76
N TYR A 214 -12.49 6.14 5.79
CA TYR A 214 -12.02 6.05 7.19
C TYR A 214 -10.56 6.54 7.41
N GLY A 215 -10.06 7.43 6.54
CA GLY A 215 -8.68 7.93 6.56
C GLY A 215 -7.64 7.05 5.85
N PHE A 216 -8.08 5.98 5.17
CA PHE A 216 -7.20 5.06 4.43
C PHE A 216 -7.58 5.01 2.95
N ASP A 217 -6.57 4.87 2.09
CA ASP A 217 -6.68 4.84 0.62
C ASP A 217 -6.51 3.42 0.04
N ASN A 218 -6.54 2.39 0.89
CA ASN A 218 -6.43 0.98 0.51
C ASN A 218 -7.71 0.17 0.83
N ILE A 219 -8.83 0.86 1.04
CA ILE A 219 -10.09 0.22 1.39
C ILE A 219 -10.81 -0.25 0.13
N ALA A 220 -10.96 -1.57 0.03
CA ALA A 220 -11.57 -2.24 -1.10
C ALA A 220 -12.98 -1.72 -1.46
N ALA A 221 -13.79 -1.41 -0.46
CA ALA A 221 -15.16 -0.91 -0.67
C ALA A 221 -15.21 0.48 -1.32
N VAL A 222 -14.11 1.24 -1.29
CA VAL A 222 -14.04 2.63 -1.77
C VAL A 222 -13.24 2.71 -3.09
N LEU A 223 -12.32 1.78 -3.32
CA LEU A 223 -11.51 1.71 -4.55
C LEU A 223 -12.28 1.16 -5.76
N SER A 224 -13.16 1.99 -6.32
CA SER A 224 -13.96 1.66 -7.52
C SER A 224 -13.13 1.73 -8.82
N THR A 225 -13.39 0.88 -9.81
CA THR A 225 -12.66 0.93 -11.10
C THR A 225 -13.55 1.55 -12.18
N SER A 226 -13.04 2.54 -12.90
CA SER A 226 -13.72 3.15 -14.05
C SER A 226 -12.97 2.85 -15.37
N PRO A 227 -13.65 2.90 -16.53
CA PRO A 227 -12.98 2.74 -17.82
C PRO A 227 -11.82 3.73 -18.03
N ALA A 228 -12.02 4.99 -17.65
CA ALA A 228 -10.97 6.01 -17.75
C ALA A 228 -9.76 5.69 -16.86
N LEU A 229 -9.97 5.10 -15.68
CA LEU A 229 -8.88 4.65 -14.82
C LEU A 229 -8.11 3.49 -15.47
N LEU A 230 -8.80 2.55 -16.10
CA LEU A 230 -8.17 1.45 -16.82
C LEU A 230 -7.32 1.95 -17.99
N ASP A 231 -7.79 2.95 -18.74
CA ASP A 231 -7.01 3.58 -19.82
C ASP A 231 -5.73 4.24 -19.30
N ARG A 232 -5.79 4.84 -18.10
CA ARG A 232 -4.61 5.40 -17.42
C ARG A 232 -3.66 4.29 -16.97
N TYR A 233 -4.16 3.18 -16.43
CA TYR A 233 -3.35 2.01 -16.13
C TYR A 233 -2.64 1.45 -17.37
N MET A 234 -3.34 1.29 -18.49
CA MET A 234 -2.75 0.79 -19.74
C MET A 234 -1.68 1.74 -20.29
N SER A 235 -1.91 3.05 -20.16
CA SER A 235 -0.93 4.06 -20.56
C SER A 235 0.30 4.07 -19.66
N ALA A 236 0.11 3.95 -18.34
CA ALA A 236 1.20 3.81 -17.37
C ALA A 236 1.98 2.51 -17.62
N ALA A 237 1.30 1.38 -17.79
CA ALA A 237 1.90 0.08 -18.05
C ALA A 237 2.75 0.07 -19.33
N ARG A 238 2.32 0.75 -20.41
CA ARG A 238 3.14 0.93 -21.62
C ARG A 238 4.45 1.68 -21.33
N LYS A 239 4.40 2.74 -20.52
CA LYS A 239 5.59 3.50 -20.13
C LYS A 239 6.51 2.67 -19.22
N VAL A 240 5.95 1.97 -18.23
CA VAL A 240 6.71 1.06 -17.36
C VAL A 240 7.38 -0.05 -18.19
N SER A 241 6.66 -0.66 -19.13
CA SER A 241 7.18 -1.75 -19.95
C SER A 241 8.39 -1.32 -20.79
N ARG A 242 8.33 -0.11 -21.37
CA ARG A 242 9.46 0.46 -22.11
C ARG A 242 10.69 0.69 -21.22
N LEU A 243 10.49 1.14 -19.99
CA LEU A 243 11.58 1.32 -19.03
C LEU A 243 12.16 -0.01 -18.56
N ALA A 244 11.31 -1.02 -18.31
CA ALA A 244 11.72 -2.34 -17.84
C ALA A 244 12.51 -3.12 -18.90
N VAL A 245 12.11 -3.03 -20.18
CA VAL A 245 12.82 -3.68 -21.29
C VAL A 245 14.07 -2.88 -21.70
N GLY A 246 14.01 -1.55 -21.57
CA GLY A 246 15.01 -0.63 -22.08
C GLY A 246 14.79 -0.33 -23.58
N ASP A 247 15.06 0.91 -23.97
CA ASP A 247 14.99 1.35 -25.38
C ASP A 247 16.25 2.14 -25.73
N LEU A 248 17.18 1.51 -26.44
CA LEU A 248 18.43 2.14 -26.88
C LEU A 248 18.23 3.22 -27.95
N THR A 249 17.04 3.30 -28.54
CA THR A 249 16.68 4.33 -29.54
C THR A 249 16.02 5.56 -28.91
N MET A 250 15.95 5.60 -27.57
CA MET A 250 15.42 6.72 -26.82
C MET A 250 16.12 8.02 -27.21
N LYS A 251 15.32 9.02 -27.60
CA LYS A 251 15.82 10.37 -27.84
C LYS A 251 16.21 11.03 -26.52
N PRO A 252 17.19 11.96 -26.53
CA PRO A 252 17.48 12.77 -25.35
C PRO A 252 16.20 13.44 -24.84
N VAL A 253 15.93 13.27 -23.54
CA VAL A 253 14.85 13.97 -22.83
C VAL A 253 15.51 14.91 -21.82
N GLU A 254 14.96 16.11 -21.67
CA GLU A 254 15.40 17.07 -20.66
C GLU A 254 14.44 17.04 -19.47
N ASP A 255 14.96 16.78 -18.27
CA ASP A 255 14.22 16.90 -17.01
C ASP A 255 14.75 18.07 -16.19
N ILE A 256 13.83 18.92 -15.72
CA ILE A 256 14.15 20.17 -15.00
C ILE A 256 13.75 20.02 -13.54
N TYR A 257 14.69 20.29 -12.65
CA TYR A 257 14.51 20.27 -11.21
C TYR A 257 14.78 21.64 -10.63
N ASP A 258 13.73 22.27 -10.10
CA ASP A 258 13.85 23.54 -9.40
C ASP A 258 14.19 23.31 -7.93
N ALA A 259 15.24 23.99 -7.44
CA ALA A 259 15.52 24.07 -6.02
C ALA A 259 14.51 25.03 -5.37
N LYS A 260 13.27 24.56 -5.16
CA LYS A 260 12.33 25.29 -4.30
C LYS A 260 12.87 25.27 -2.87
N ARG A 261 13.33 26.43 -2.41
CA ARG A 261 13.76 26.63 -1.02
C ARG A 261 12.58 26.40 -0.10
N ASP A 262 12.70 25.45 0.82
CA ASP A 262 11.79 25.33 1.94
C ASP A 262 12.11 26.48 2.92
N PRO A 263 11.21 27.47 3.10
CA PRO A 263 11.49 28.62 3.96
C PRO A 263 11.65 28.24 5.44
N LEU A 264 11.28 27.01 5.83
CA LEU A 264 11.41 26.48 7.19
C LEU A 264 12.68 25.63 7.38
N LYS A 265 13.38 25.24 6.31
CA LYS A 265 14.62 24.42 6.38
C LYS A 265 15.85 25.24 6.04
N GLY A 266 16.54 25.64 7.11
CA GLY A 266 17.96 25.98 7.11
C GLY A 266 18.33 27.41 6.71
N SER A 267 19.37 27.90 7.37
CA SER A 267 20.07 29.12 6.96
C SER A 267 20.64 28.97 5.54
N ARG A 268 20.84 30.07 4.81
CA ARG A 268 21.45 30.08 3.45
C ARG A 268 22.80 29.33 3.38
N ASN A 269 23.42 29.08 4.54
CA ASN A 269 24.72 28.44 4.69
C ASN A 269 24.68 27.04 5.32
N GLU A 270 23.50 26.40 5.37
CA GLU A 270 23.34 25.06 5.93
C GLU A 270 23.24 23.95 4.89
N ARG A 271 23.65 22.76 5.30
CA ARG A 271 23.45 21.52 4.54
C ARG A 271 21.94 21.26 4.46
N LEU A 272 21.43 21.10 3.24
CA LEU A 272 19.98 21.02 3.01
C LEU A 272 19.38 19.69 3.50
N ASN A 273 20.08 18.57 3.29
CA ASN A 273 19.59 17.23 3.65
C ASN A 273 20.73 16.23 3.88
N ASP A 274 20.36 15.01 4.27
CA ASP A 274 21.28 13.90 4.53
C ASP A 274 21.95 13.30 3.29
N GLU A 275 21.43 13.62 2.11
CA GLU A 275 21.95 13.12 0.83
C GLU A 275 23.14 13.95 0.32
N LEU A 276 23.31 15.17 0.82
CA LEU A 276 24.44 16.02 0.47
C LEU A 276 25.63 15.78 1.42
N PRO A 277 26.88 15.93 0.92
CA PRO A 277 28.10 15.82 1.75
C PRO A 277 28.05 16.69 3.02
N PHE A 278 28.73 16.28 4.09
CA PHE A 278 28.75 17.05 5.35
C PHE A 278 29.28 18.48 5.20
N ASP A 279 30.20 18.67 4.26
CA ASP A 279 30.81 19.96 3.95
C ASP A 279 30.03 20.77 2.90
N SER A 280 28.77 20.41 2.66
CA SER A 280 27.90 21.10 1.69
C SER A 280 27.24 22.34 2.27
N ARG A 281 27.17 23.38 1.44
CA ARG A 281 26.46 24.63 1.68
C ARG A 281 25.35 24.79 0.67
N ALA A 282 24.11 24.79 1.14
CA ALA A 282 22.92 24.83 0.28
C ALA A 282 22.97 23.75 -0.83
N GLY A 283 22.08 23.83 -1.81
CA GLY A 283 22.08 22.93 -2.96
C GLY A 283 20.74 22.26 -3.18
N ILE A 284 20.76 21.23 -4.02
CA ILE A 284 19.62 20.38 -4.33
C ILE A 284 20.11 18.94 -4.41
N ALA A 285 19.35 18.00 -3.87
CA ALA A 285 19.53 16.58 -4.13
C ALA A 285 18.22 16.03 -4.71
N VAL A 286 18.34 15.24 -5.77
CA VAL A 286 17.21 14.71 -6.52
C VAL A 286 17.46 13.24 -6.80
N ALA A 287 16.49 12.39 -6.48
CA ALA A 287 16.46 11.03 -6.99
C ALA A 287 15.94 11.03 -8.43
N HIS A 288 16.77 10.63 -9.39
CA HIS A 288 16.44 10.55 -10.81
C HIS A 288 16.67 9.12 -11.32
N TYR A 289 15.72 8.61 -12.10
CA TYR A 289 15.84 7.29 -12.71
C TYR A 289 16.44 7.43 -14.12
N PHE A 290 17.68 6.97 -14.27
CA PHE A 290 18.39 6.97 -15.54
C PHE A 290 17.97 5.74 -16.35
N PRO A 291 17.36 5.91 -17.54
CA PRO A 291 16.81 4.77 -18.29
C PRO A 291 17.89 3.89 -18.94
N LEU A 292 19.12 4.40 -19.13
CA LEU A 292 20.17 3.76 -19.92
C LEU A 292 21.55 3.97 -19.30
N ASP A 293 22.46 3.03 -19.57
CA ASP A 293 23.89 3.22 -19.38
C ASP A 293 24.40 4.20 -20.45
N ALA A 294 24.65 5.46 -20.08
CA ALA A 294 25.04 6.47 -21.04
C ALA A 294 25.77 7.67 -20.42
N GLU A 295 26.29 8.54 -21.28
CA GLU A 295 26.76 9.86 -20.87
C GLU A 295 25.60 10.86 -20.87
N TYR A 296 25.33 11.43 -19.69
CA TYR A 296 24.30 12.42 -19.46
C TYR A 296 24.92 13.81 -19.33
N VAL A 297 24.20 14.83 -19.80
CA VAL A 297 24.61 16.23 -19.69
C VAL A 297 23.84 16.87 -18.55
N PHE A 298 24.57 17.32 -17.53
CA PHE A 298 24.04 18.04 -16.39
C PHE A 298 24.25 19.53 -16.65
N LYS A 299 23.18 20.29 -16.86
CA LYS A 299 23.24 21.75 -16.96
C LYS A 299 22.74 22.37 -15.66
N ILE A 300 23.60 23.16 -15.02
CA ILE A 300 23.33 23.79 -13.74
C ILE A 300 23.18 25.28 -13.98
N ARG A 301 21.97 25.81 -13.75
CA ARG A 301 21.73 27.26 -13.75
C ARG A 301 21.79 27.78 -12.33
N PHE A 302 22.60 28.81 -12.14
CA PHE A 302 22.64 29.60 -10.92
C PHE A 302 21.91 30.92 -11.19
N LEU A 303 20.90 31.22 -10.38
CA LEU A 303 20.33 32.56 -10.33
C LEU A 303 21.28 33.42 -9.49
N GLY A 304 22.19 34.10 -10.20
CA GLY A 304 23.02 35.17 -9.67
C GLY A 304 22.28 36.51 -9.75
N VAL A 305 22.47 37.37 -8.76
CA VAL A 305 22.12 38.79 -8.86
C VAL A 305 23.40 39.49 -9.30
N GLN A 306 23.39 40.15 -10.47
CA GLN A 306 24.53 40.95 -10.90
C GLN A 306 24.70 42.17 -9.96
N PRO A 307 25.91 42.77 -9.88
CA PRO A 307 26.18 43.91 -8.99
C PRO A 307 25.26 45.13 -9.20
N ASP A 308 24.61 45.22 -10.36
CA ASP A 308 23.65 46.25 -10.79
C ASP A 308 22.18 45.90 -10.44
N GLY A 309 21.93 44.72 -9.88
CA GLY A 309 20.59 44.27 -9.50
C GLY A 309 19.77 43.65 -10.64
N GLU A 310 20.33 43.49 -11.84
CA GLU A 310 19.65 42.81 -12.94
C GLU A 310 19.82 41.28 -12.85
N GLU A 311 18.73 40.54 -13.08
CA GLU A 311 18.73 39.08 -13.23
C GLU A 311 19.27 38.74 -14.63
N ALA A 312 20.58 38.58 -14.76
CA ALA A 312 21.16 38.11 -16.01
C ALA A 312 21.24 36.57 -16.03
N GLU A 313 20.74 35.98 -17.12
CA GLU A 313 20.92 34.56 -17.42
C GLU A 313 22.42 34.29 -17.65
N THR A 314 23.08 33.77 -16.62
CA THR A 314 24.46 33.31 -16.74
C THR A 314 24.47 31.99 -17.52
N ASP A 315 25.43 31.80 -18.42
CA ASP A 315 25.59 30.55 -19.16
C ASP A 315 25.57 29.35 -18.19
N PRO A 316 24.73 28.33 -18.43
CA PRO A 316 24.62 27.20 -17.54
C PRO A 316 25.96 26.45 -17.48
N TYR A 317 26.39 26.09 -16.28
CA TYR A 317 27.52 25.18 -16.11
C TYR A 317 27.13 23.81 -16.64
N GLN A 318 27.89 23.26 -17.60
CA GLN A 318 27.60 21.96 -18.21
C GLN A 318 28.67 20.94 -17.84
N VAL A 319 28.25 19.77 -17.39
CA VAL A 319 29.14 18.64 -17.11
C VAL A 319 28.59 17.39 -17.78
N ARG A 320 29.45 16.60 -18.43
CA ARG A 320 29.10 15.29 -18.99
C ARG A 320 29.56 14.21 -18.02
N VAL A 321 28.66 13.32 -17.60
CA VAL A 321 28.97 12.24 -16.66
C VAL A 321 28.42 10.94 -17.20
N ALA A 322 29.24 9.88 -17.22
CA ALA A 322 28.78 8.53 -17.48
C ALA A 322 27.99 8.01 -16.27
N VAL A 323 26.74 7.64 -16.48
CA VAL A 323 25.83 7.15 -15.44
C VAL A 323 25.29 5.79 -15.86
N LYS A 324 25.16 4.88 -14.89
CA LYS A 324 24.52 3.58 -15.10
C LYS A 324 23.00 3.72 -15.09
N ALA A 325 22.32 2.82 -15.77
CA ALA A 325 20.87 2.74 -15.71
C ALA A 325 20.41 2.41 -14.29
N GLY A 326 19.28 2.99 -13.90
CA GLY A 326 18.67 2.80 -12.58
C GLY A 326 18.48 4.10 -11.81
N LEU A 327 18.01 3.97 -10.58
CA LEU A 327 17.79 5.10 -9.69
C LEU A 327 19.11 5.59 -9.11
N HIS A 328 19.42 6.86 -9.33
CA HIS A 328 20.58 7.53 -8.75
C HIS A 328 20.17 8.85 -8.09
N THR A 329 20.88 9.20 -7.02
CA THR A 329 20.74 10.52 -6.40
C THR A 329 21.76 11.46 -7.01
N VAL A 330 21.27 12.55 -7.59
CA VAL A 330 22.06 13.64 -8.16
C VAL A 330 22.05 14.80 -7.18
N GLY A 331 23.23 15.16 -6.68
CA GLY A 331 23.41 16.28 -5.76
C GLY A 331 24.21 17.41 -6.40
N VAL A 332 23.69 18.64 -6.34
CA VAL A 332 24.41 19.86 -6.72
C VAL A 332 24.52 20.76 -5.51
N THR A 333 25.75 21.02 -5.07
CA THR A 333 26.04 21.83 -3.89
C THR A 333 27.34 22.60 -4.06
N SER A 334 27.59 23.55 -3.18
CA SER A 334 28.87 24.25 -3.06
C SER A 334 29.53 23.90 -1.72
N PRO A 335 30.86 23.84 -1.64
CA PRO A 335 31.56 23.58 -0.39
C PRO A 335 31.31 24.71 0.62
N ARG A 336 31.43 24.40 1.92
CA ARG A 336 31.55 25.38 3.00
C ARG A 336 33.00 25.87 3.04
N GLU A 337 33.17 27.18 3.19
CA GLU A 337 34.47 27.81 3.51
C GLU A 337 34.65 27.86 5.03
#